data_AF-A0A3D1MUD4-F1
#
_entry.id   AF-A0A3D1MUD4-F1
#
_cell.length_a   1.000
_cell.length_b   1.000
_cell.length_c   1.000
_cell.angle_alpha   90.00
_cell.angle_beta   90.00
_cell.angle_gamma   90.00
#
_symmetry.space_group_name_H-M   'P 1'
#
loop_
_entity.id
_entity.type
_entity.pdbx_description
1 polymer ?
#
loop_
_entity_poly.entity_id
_entity_poly.type
_entity_poly.pdbx_seq_one_letter_code
_entity_poly.pdbx_strand_id
1 'polypeptide(L)'
;MAYKRFTKTVKQSTGRFLAPVALAFLMISSTAMAKLPPTAFKNVTRHFRKGKEAYSPTLGMAALETGLVENIRFFGPFTHKFDAEGQRAYHKDTSTDPLWKIVKILFPSTGGALTTDSGANTNLGRYVKNPKVIAILLQFTDDVRIGKKHNIDTVAESILGVLTLPDEKKSKIKSNLRTQTVKPLLKSIQDSIQEEEKEKSLFPKYTTEQIIEAFFVYKFDKQKDIQTLIEALPETMIDKDVTFSKGEDPLTEKDVMGTIEKTTPYDLDDIFT
;
A
#
# COMPACT_ATOMS: atom_id res chain seq x y z
N MET A 1 34.60 -43.81 -51.12
CA MET A 1 33.48 -44.42 -50.36
C MET A 1 32.68 -43.31 -49.73
N ALA A 2 31.38 -43.30 -49.99
CA ALA A 2 30.48 -42.16 -49.83
C ALA A 2 29.95 -42.01 -48.40
N TYR A 3 29.94 -40.77 -47.91
CA TYR A 3 29.21 -40.33 -46.72
C TYR A 3 27.69 -40.51 -46.96
N LYS A 4 27.05 -41.43 -46.23
CA LYS A 4 25.59 -41.53 -46.17
C LYS A 4 25.06 -40.65 -45.03
N ARG A 5 24.48 -39.51 -45.41
CA ARG A 5 23.58 -38.70 -44.58
C ARG A 5 22.35 -39.52 -44.19
N PHE A 6 22.12 -39.71 -42.89
CA PHE A 6 20.81 -40.09 -42.38
C PHE A 6 20.00 -38.82 -42.13
N THR A 7 19.22 -38.40 -43.13
CA THR A 7 18.11 -37.48 -42.95
C THR A 7 16.94 -38.25 -42.37
N LYS A 8 16.68 -38.09 -41.06
CA LYS A 8 15.42 -38.53 -40.46
C LYS A 8 14.47 -37.33 -40.45
N THR A 9 13.56 -37.32 -41.43
CA THR A 9 12.46 -36.38 -41.56
C THR A 9 11.52 -36.55 -40.37
N VAL A 10 11.54 -35.63 -39.42
CA VAL A 10 10.48 -35.55 -38.39
C VAL A 10 9.27 -34.92 -39.06
N LYS A 11 8.24 -35.74 -39.28
CA LYS A 11 6.89 -35.30 -39.65
C LYS A 11 6.44 -34.23 -38.64
N GLN A 12 6.23 -33.00 -39.10
CA GLN A 12 5.44 -32.01 -38.36
C GLN A 12 4.04 -32.58 -38.15
N SER A 13 3.73 -33.07 -36.96
CA SER A 13 2.35 -33.24 -36.54
C SER A 13 1.85 -31.88 -36.07
N THR A 14 1.04 -31.24 -36.90
CA THR A 14 0.14 -30.15 -36.52
C THR A 14 -0.82 -30.64 -35.44
N GLY A 15 -0.40 -30.51 -34.18
CA GLY A 15 -1.16 -30.91 -33.00
C GLY A 15 -1.24 -29.74 -32.04
N ARG A 16 -2.38 -29.06 -32.05
CA ARG A 16 -2.78 -27.99 -31.13
C ARG A 16 -2.56 -28.40 -29.67
N PHE A 17 -1.47 -27.96 -29.04
CA PHE A 17 -1.22 -28.18 -27.61
C PHE A 17 -0.44 -27.04 -26.91
N LEU A 18 -0.58 -25.79 -27.40
CA LEU A 18 0.02 -24.61 -26.75
C LEU A 18 -1.00 -23.59 -26.21
N ALA A 19 -2.29 -23.90 -26.27
CA ALA A 19 -3.35 -23.01 -25.81
C ALA A 19 -3.77 -23.12 -24.31
N PRO A 20 -3.50 -24.18 -23.51
CA PRO A 20 -4.04 -24.21 -22.15
C PRO A 20 -3.27 -23.34 -21.15
N VAL A 21 -1.98 -23.06 -21.39
CA VAL A 21 -1.14 -22.30 -20.45
C VAL A 21 -1.38 -20.80 -20.58
N ALA A 22 -1.58 -20.30 -21.80
CA ALA A 22 -1.91 -18.89 -22.04
C ALA A 22 -3.32 -18.52 -21.53
N LEU A 23 -4.27 -19.46 -21.55
CA LEU A 23 -5.63 -19.23 -21.05
C LEU A 23 -5.71 -19.30 -19.51
N ALA A 24 -4.80 -20.01 -18.85
CA ALA A 24 -4.74 -20.06 -17.38
C ALA A 24 -4.30 -18.71 -16.76
N PHE A 25 -3.49 -17.92 -17.47
CA PHE A 25 -3.14 -16.56 -17.05
C PHE A 25 -4.28 -15.54 -17.21
N LEU A 26 -5.24 -15.81 -18.11
CA LEU A 26 -6.44 -14.97 -18.30
C LEU A 26 -7.56 -15.27 -17.29
N MET A 27 -7.41 -16.31 -16.47
CA MET A 27 -8.41 -16.76 -15.48
C MET A 27 -7.93 -16.54 -14.03
N ILE A 28 -6.92 -15.70 -13.82
CA ILE A 28 -6.82 -15.00 -12.53
C ILE A 28 -7.96 -13.98 -12.59
N SER A 29 -9.13 -14.40 -12.14
CA SER A 29 -10.19 -13.49 -11.75
C SER A 29 -9.57 -12.51 -10.77
N SER A 30 -9.14 -11.36 -11.27
CA SER A 30 -8.84 -10.20 -10.44
C SER A 30 -10.09 -10.00 -9.62
N THR A 31 -10.05 -10.37 -8.34
CA THR A 31 -11.01 -9.84 -7.38
C THR A 31 -11.03 -8.35 -7.66
N ALA A 32 -12.17 -7.81 -8.10
CA ALA A 32 -12.31 -6.40 -8.44
C ALA A 32 -11.60 -5.60 -7.35
N MET A 33 -10.44 -5.06 -7.67
CA MET A 33 -9.57 -4.44 -6.69
C MET A 33 -10.22 -3.10 -6.39
N ALA A 34 -10.63 -2.92 -5.14
CA ALA A 34 -11.09 -1.63 -4.64
C ALA A 34 -9.88 -0.68 -4.60
N LYS A 35 -9.57 -0.05 -5.75
CA LYS A 35 -8.48 0.91 -5.90
C LYS A 35 -9.06 2.24 -6.36
N LEU A 36 -8.71 3.33 -5.69
CA LEU A 36 -9.07 4.67 -6.14
C LEU A 36 -8.52 4.91 -7.56
N PRO A 37 -9.32 5.44 -8.49
CA PRO A 37 -8.81 5.83 -9.80
C PRO A 37 -7.88 7.05 -9.67
N PRO A 38 -6.87 7.21 -10.55
CA PRO A 38 -6.00 8.40 -10.55
C PRO A 38 -6.77 9.73 -10.55
N THR A 39 -7.92 9.77 -11.23
CA THR A 39 -8.79 10.95 -11.30
C THR A 39 -9.37 11.38 -9.95
N ALA A 40 -9.42 10.50 -8.95
CA ALA A 40 -9.88 10.85 -7.60
C ALA A 40 -8.87 11.71 -6.82
N PHE A 41 -7.64 11.85 -7.31
CA PHE A 41 -6.55 12.58 -6.64
C PHE A 41 -6.37 14.02 -7.11
N LYS A 42 -7.19 14.47 -8.08
CA LYS A 42 -7.20 15.86 -8.54
C LYS A 42 -7.33 16.81 -7.35
N ASN A 43 -6.39 17.74 -7.23
CA ASN A 43 -6.40 18.79 -6.21
C ASN A 43 -6.40 18.29 -4.75
N VAL A 44 -6.00 17.03 -4.49
CA VAL A 44 -6.03 16.48 -3.14
C VAL A 44 -4.92 17.07 -2.26
N THR A 45 -3.75 17.37 -2.82
CA THR A 45 -2.59 17.84 -2.05
C THR A 45 -2.82 19.24 -1.49
N ARG A 46 -3.58 20.10 -2.19
CA ARG A 46 -3.91 21.45 -1.70
C ARG A 46 -4.62 21.47 -0.33
N HIS A 47 -5.21 20.36 0.12
CA HIS A 47 -5.83 20.24 1.44
C HIS A 47 -4.80 20.09 2.58
N PHE A 48 -3.51 19.96 2.26
CA PHE A 48 -2.43 19.83 3.22
C PHE A 48 -1.72 21.15 3.40
N ARG A 49 -1.33 21.44 4.64
CA ARG A 49 -0.51 22.61 4.94
C ARG A 49 0.87 22.48 4.32
N LYS A 50 1.53 23.61 4.11
CA LYS A 50 2.92 23.65 3.64
C LYS A 50 3.84 22.81 4.54
N GLY A 51 4.60 21.90 3.95
CA GLY A 51 5.48 20.96 4.64
C GLY A 51 4.78 19.69 5.16
N LYS A 52 3.49 19.50 4.86
CA LYS A 52 2.67 18.33 5.22
C LYS A 52 2.11 17.61 3.98
N GLU A 53 2.57 17.98 2.80
CA GLU A 53 2.16 17.39 1.52
C GLU A 53 2.56 15.90 1.42
N ALA A 54 3.58 15.48 2.18
CA ALA A 54 4.02 14.09 2.29
C ALA A 54 3.01 13.15 2.98
N TYR A 55 1.90 13.70 3.50
CA TYR A 55 0.79 12.97 4.10
C TYR A 55 -0.44 12.90 3.16
N SER A 56 -0.27 13.35 1.92
CA SER A 56 -1.30 13.30 0.88
C SER A 56 -1.38 11.91 0.25
N PRO A 57 -2.57 11.29 0.16
CA PRO A 57 -2.72 9.96 -0.41
C PRO A 57 -2.37 9.90 -1.91
N THR A 58 -2.16 11.04 -2.57
CA THR A 58 -1.51 11.16 -3.88
C THR A 58 -0.18 10.40 -3.93
N LEU A 59 0.64 10.50 -2.87
CA LEU A 59 1.92 9.79 -2.80
C LEU A 59 1.75 8.28 -2.60
N GLY A 60 0.73 7.85 -1.86
CA GLY A 60 0.32 6.45 -1.82
C GLY A 60 -0.07 5.87 -3.18
N MET A 61 -0.78 6.64 -4.00
CA MET A 61 -1.11 6.22 -5.37
C MET A 61 0.15 6.12 -6.23
N ALA A 62 1.05 7.11 -6.15
CA ALA A 62 2.33 7.07 -6.86
C ALA A 62 3.19 5.86 -6.44
N ALA A 63 3.22 5.53 -5.14
CA ALA A 63 3.93 4.36 -4.62
C ALA A 63 3.36 3.03 -5.16
N LEU A 64 2.06 2.95 -5.38
CA LEU A 64 1.44 1.78 -6.02
C LEU A 64 1.77 1.70 -7.52
N GLU A 65 1.62 2.80 -8.26
CA GLU A 65 1.84 2.83 -9.72
C GLU A 65 3.30 2.61 -10.11
N THR A 66 4.25 3.06 -9.28
CA THR A 66 5.68 2.84 -9.49
C THR A 66 6.15 1.44 -9.10
N GLY A 67 5.27 0.60 -8.53
CA GLY A 67 5.62 -0.72 -8.03
C GLY A 67 6.47 -0.70 -6.76
N LEU A 68 6.60 0.44 -6.06
CA LEU A 68 7.41 0.55 -4.84
C LEU A 68 7.01 -0.48 -3.79
N VAL A 69 5.72 -0.64 -3.53
CA VAL A 69 5.20 -1.59 -2.54
C VAL A 69 5.55 -3.04 -2.91
N GLU A 70 5.39 -3.40 -4.18
CA GLU A 70 5.71 -4.74 -4.68
C GLU A 70 7.21 -5.01 -4.63
N ASN A 71 8.02 -4.02 -5.01
CA ASN A 71 9.48 -4.08 -4.95
C ASN A 71 9.95 -4.32 -3.52
N ILE A 72 9.43 -3.59 -2.53
CA ILE A 72 9.76 -3.86 -1.14
C ILE A 72 9.26 -5.26 -0.75
N ARG A 73 8.00 -5.60 -1.02
CA ARG A 73 7.39 -6.85 -0.55
C ARG A 73 8.06 -8.12 -1.07
N PHE A 74 8.46 -8.12 -2.34
CA PHE A 74 8.90 -9.32 -3.07
C PHE A 74 10.35 -9.29 -3.56
N PHE A 75 10.99 -8.12 -3.55
CA PHE A 75 12.39 -7.96 -3.96
C PHE A 75 13.25 -7.24 -2.91
N GLY A 76 12.67 -6.86 -1.77
CA GLY A 76 13.39 -6.24 -0.66
C GLY A 76 14.27 -7.22 0.15
N PRO A 77 14.84 -6.76 1.27
CA PRO A 77 15.73 -7.57 2.10
C PRO A 77 14.94 -8.53 3.00
N PHE A 78 14.50 -9.68 2.49
CA PHE A 78 13.79 -10.69 3.29
C PHE A 78 14.28 -12.11 3.05
N THR A 79 13.94 -13.00 3.97
CA THR A 79 14.24 -14.43 3.90
C THR A 79 12.99 -15.20 3.55
N HIS A 80 13.07 -15.97 2.46
CA HIS A 80 12.00 -16.87 2.03
C HIS A 80 11.74 -17.94 3.09
N LYS A 81 10.45 -18.23 3.31
CA LYS A 81 10.02 -19.40 4.08
C LYS A 81 9.21 -20.37 3.22
N PHE A 82 9.27 -21.63 3.63
CA PHE A 82 8.59 -22.74 2.99
C PHE A 82 7.73 -23.48 4.02
N ASP A 83 6.67 -24.14 3.58
CA ASP A 83 5.89 -25.06 4.43
C ASP A 83 6.56 -26.44 4.55
N ALA A 84 5.88 -27.37 5.24
CA ALA A 84 6.43 -28.70 5.49
C ALA A 84 6.56 -29.51 4.18
N GLU A 85 5.76 -29.15 3.18
CA GLU A 85 5.69 -29.72 1.85
C GLU A 85 6.69 -29.09 0.88
N GLY A 86 7.54 -28.16 1.36
CA GLY A 86 8.57 -27.49 0.57
C GLY A 86 8.03 -26.41 -0.38
N GLN A 87 6.75 -26.04 -0.28
CA GLN A 87 6.14 -25.00 -1.09
C GLN A 87 6.37 -23.61 -0.48
N ARG A 88 6.36 -22.60 -1.34
CA ARG A 88 6.63 -21.21 -0.94
C ARG A 88 5.53 -20.66 -0.02
N ALA A 89 5.89 -20.30 1.20
CA ALA A 89 4.96 -19.77 2.20
C ALA A 89 5.19 -18.26 2.43
N TYR A 90 4.68 -17.41 1.53
CA TYR A 90 4.87 -15.94 1.55
C TYR A 90 4.51 -15.27 2.89
N HIS A 91 3.48 -15.76 3.57
CA HIS A 91 3.04 -15.22 4.86
C HIS A 91 4.03 -15.49 6.00
N LYS A 92 4.92 -16.48 5.85
CA LYS A 92 5.95 -16.83 6.83
C LYS A 92 7.24 -16.03 6.65
N ASP A 93 7.40 -15.30 5.55
CA ASP A 93 8.62 -14.53 5.26
C ASP A 93 9.06 -13.64 6.42
N THR A 94 10.36 -13.51 6.62
CA THR A 94 10.91 -12.71 7.71
C THR A 94 11.92 -11.72 7.17
N SER A 95 11.95 -10.53 7.76
CA SER A 95 12.99 -9.54 7.51
C SER A 95 13.39 -8.89 8.84
N THR A 96 14.61 -8.37 8.91
CA THR A 96 15.02 -7.44 9.97
C THR A 96 14.62 -6.00 9.65
N ASP A 97 14.46 -5.67 8.36
CA ASP A 97 14.12 -4.34 7.85
C ASP A 97 12.73 -3.89 8.35
N PRO A 98 12.63 -2.73 9.02
CA PRO A 98 11.38 -2.24 9.57
C PRO A 98 10.38 -1.82 8.50
N LEU A 99 10.81 -1.18 7.40
CA LEU A 99 9.91 -0.79 6.31
C LEU A 99 9.30 -2.02 5.64
N TRP A 100 10.09 -3.06 5.40
CA TRP A 100 9.60 -4.33 4.88
C TRP A 100 8.56 -4.97 5.82
N LYS A 101 8.76 -4.90 7.14
CA LYS A 101 7.77 -5.40 8.12
C LYS A 101 6.46 -4.62 8.05
N ILE A 102 6.51 -3.29 7.88
CA ILE A 102 5.32 -2.45 7.66
C ILE A 102 4.59 -2.95 6.40
N VAL A 103 5.30 -3.08 5.28
CA VAL A 103 4.74 -3.58 4.02
C VAL A 103 4.12 -4.96 4.22
N LYS A 104 4.79 -5.91 4.88
CA LYS A 104 4.23 -7.24 5.14
C LYS A 104 2.94 -7.19 5.98
N ILE A 105 2.89 -6.33 6.99
CA ILE A 105 1.71 -6.23 7.87
C ILE A 105 0.51 -5.66 7.12
N LEU A 106 0.73 -4.61 6.32
CA LEU A 106 -0.31 -3.94 5.54
C LEU A 106 -0.70 -4.74 4.29
N PHE A 107 0.27 -5.42 3.68
CA PHE A 107 0.16 -6.23 2.46
C PHE A 107 0.69 -7.66 2.69
N PRO A 108 -0.09 -8.53 3.38
CA PRO A 108 0.35 -9.89 3.71
C PRO A 108 0.69 -10.75 2.49
N SER A 109 -0.05 -10.61 1.38
CA SER A 109 0.26 -11.28 0.11
C SER A 109 0.45 -12.78 0.22
N THR A 110 -0.45 -13.47 0.93
CA THR A 110 -0.31 -14.90 1.28
C THR A 110 -0.14 -15.81 0.05
N GLY A 111 -0.72 -15.42 -1.09
CA GLY A 111 -0.68 -16.17 -2.35
C GLY A 111 0.40 -15.71 -3.34
N GLY A 112 1.31 -14.80 -2.95
CA GLY A 112 2.36 -14.30 -3.84
C GLY A 112 1.97 -13.14 -4.76
N ALA A 113 0.71 -12.69 -4.71
CA ALA A 113 0.26 -11.43 -5.31
C ALA A 113 0.07 -10.36 -4.22
N LEU A 114 0.15 -9.08 -4.58
CA LEU A 114 -0.10 -7.99 -3.63
C LEU A 114 -1.54 -8.06 -3.11
N THR A 115 -1.74 -8.22 -1.80
CA THR A 115 -3.10 -8.22 -1.19
C THR A 115 -3.06 -7.59 0.18
N THR A 116 -4.13 -6.89 0.56
CA THR A 116 -4.30 -6.31 1.89
C THR A 116 -5.10 -7.19 2.84
N ASP A 117 -5.88 -8.12 2.28
CA ASP A 117 -6.73 -9.06 3.02
C ASP A 117 -6.11 -10.45 3.04
N SER A 118 -6.28 -11.15 4.16
CA SER A 118 -6.06 -12.59 4.29
C SER A 118 -7.02 -13.18 5.32
N GLY A 119 -7.24 -14.49 5.26
CA GLY A 119 -8.13 -15.19 6.20
C GLY A 119 -7.67 -15.18 7.67
N ALA A 120 -6.45 -14.71 7.98
CA ALA A 120 -5.90 -14.71 9.33
C ALA A 120 -6.60 -13.68 10.24
N ASN A 121 -6.81 -14.04 11.51
CA ASN A 121 -7.39 -13.10 12.50
C ASN A 121 -6.40 -12.03 13.00
N THR A 122 -5.15 -12.10 12.55
CA THR A 122 -4.10 -11.11 12.77
C THR A 122 -3.93 -10.16 11.58
N ASN A 123 -4.63 -10.36 10.47
CA ASN A 123 -4.53 -9.44 9.34
C ASN A 123 -5.30 -8.15 9.61
N LEU A 124 -4.58 -7.03 9.73
CA LEU A 124 -5.17 -5.72 9.97
C LEU A 124 -6.14 -5.31 8.85
N GLY A 125 -5.76 -5.53 7.59
CA GLY A 125 -6.54 -5.11 6.43
C GLY A 125 -7.94 -5.72 6.34
N ARG A 126 -8.16 -6.91 6.88
CA ARG A 126 -9.49 -7.50 7.00
C ARG A 126 -10.47 -6.64 7.81
N TYR A 127 -9.96 -5.94 8.83
CA TYR A 127 -10.77 -5.21 9.82
C TYR A 127 -10.73 -3.69 9.67
N VAL A 128 -9.87 -3.17 8.80
CA VAL A 128 -9.86 -1.75 8.41
C VAL A 128 -10.95 -1.51 7.37
N LYS A 129 -12.04 -0.87 7.80
CA LYS A 129 -13.18 -0.45 6.97
C LYS A 129 -13.45 1.06 7.04
N ASN A 130 -12.68 1.77 7.86
CA ASN A 130 -12.83 3.20 8.09
C ASN A 130 -11.47 3.89 7.87
N PRO A 131 -11.37 4.91 7.00
CA PRO A 131 -10.14 5.66 6.75
C PRO A 131 -9.50 6.28 8.00
N LYS A 132 -10.27 6.51 9.07
CA LYS A 132 -9.77 7.03 10.34
C LYS A 132 -8.64 6.19 10.95
N VAL A 133 -8.56 4.90 10.67
CA VAL A 133 -7.40 4.07 11.09
C VAL A 133 -6.11 4.57 10.44
N ILE A 134 -6.18 4.94 9.16
CA ILE A 134 -5.05 5.47 8.40
C ILE A 134 -4.67 6.85 8.93
N ALA A 135 -5.66 7.70 9.22
CA ALA A 135 -5.40 9.00 9.84
C ALA A 135 -4.63 8.88 11.16
N ILE A 136 -4.97 7.89 12.01
CA ILE A 136 -4.23 7.63 13.26
C ILE A 136 -2.79 7.19 12.98
N LEU A 137 -2.57 6.34 11.96
CA LEU A 137 -1.22 5.93 11.57
C LEU A 137 -0.39 7.10 11.03
N LEU A 138 -0.96 7.94 10.16
CA LEU A 138 -0.29 9.11 9.61
C LEU A 138 0.00 10.18 10.68
N GLN A 139 -0.95 10.42 11.59
CA GLN A 139 -0.69 11.27 12.75
C GLN A 139 0.45 10.71 13.60
N PHE A 140 0.47 9.39 13.84
CA PHE A 140 1.55 8.77 14.60
C PHE A 140 2.91 8.93 13.91
N THR A 141 2.97 8.80 12.57
CA THR A 141 4.20 9.07 11.83
C THR A 141 4.68 10.51 11.96
N ASP A 142 3.76 11.49 11.86
CA ASP A 142 4.09 12.91 12.05
C ASP A 142 4.60 13.19 13.47
N ASP A 143 3.90 12.67 14.47
CA ASP A 143 4.26 12.78 15.88
C ASP A 143 5.68 12.21 16.15
N VAL A 144 6.03 11.07 15.54
CA VAL A 144 7.39 10.49 15.63
C VAL A 144 8.44 11.41 15.01
N ARG A 145 8.18 11.97 13.82
CA ARG A 145 9.13 12.86 13.12
C ARG A 145 9.40 14.17 13.86
N ILE A 146 8.41 14.70 14.57
CA ILE A 146 8.60 15.89 15.41
C ILE A 146 9.15 15.57 16.80
N GLY A 147 9.55 14.31 17.05
CA GLY A 147 10.16 13.86 18.31
C GLY A 147 9.18 13.71 19.48
N LYS A 148 7.87 13.68 19.21
CA LYS A 148 6.86 13.51 20.25
C LYS A 148 6.80 12.06 20.69
N LYS A 149 6.91 11.83 22.00
CA LYS A 149 6.87 10.48 22.58
C LYS A 149 5.42 10.05 22.78
N HIS A 150 5.05 8.96 22.12
CA HIS A 150 3.76 8.31 22.31
C HIS A 150 3.91 6.97 23.01
N ASN A 151 2.96 6.68 23.91
CA ASN A 151 2.79 5.33 24.42
C ASN A 151 2.17 4.46 23.31
N ILE A 152 2.92 3.47 22.82
CA ILE A 152 2.46 2.52 21.79
C ILE A 152 1.14 1.85 22.20
N ASP A 153 0.94 1.56 23.49
CA ASP A 153 -0.30 0.93 23.96
C ASP A 153 -1.51 1.85 23.81
N THR A 154 -1.34 3.16 24.03
CA THR A 154 -2.42 4.14 23.84
C THR A 154 -2.81 4.25 22.37
N VAL A 155 -1.83 4.39 21.47
CA VAL A 155 -2.08 4.48 20.03
C VAL A 155 -2.68 3.18 19.50
N ALA A 156 -2.21 2.03 19.99
CA ALA A 156 -2.76 0.73 19.62
C ALA A 156 -4.25 0.61 20.02
N GLU A 157 -4.63 1.05 21.21
CA GLU A 157 -6.05 1.05 21.61
C GLU A 157 -6.90 2.02 20.79
N SER A 158 -6.37 3.18 20.39
CA SER A 158 -7.05 4.09 19.47
C SER A 158 -7.33 3.42 18.12
N ILE A 159 -6.35 2.72 17.54
CA ILE A 159 -6.53 1.96 16.29
C ILE A 159 -7.59 0.86 16.48
N LEU A 160 -7.44 0.03 17.52
CA LEU A 160 -8.34 -1.09 17.79
C LEU A 160 -9.77 -0.65 18.08
N GLY A 161 -9.97 0.56 18.62
CA GLY A 161 -11.30 1.15 18.87
C GLY A 161 -12.06 1.54 17.60
N VAL A 162 -11.37 1.69 16.47
CA VAL A 162 -11.96 2.07 15.17
C VAL A 162 -12.19 0.85 14.26
N LEU A 163 -11.53 -0.27 14.53
CA LEU A 163 -11.66 -1.48 13.72
C LEU A 163 -13.07 -2.08 13.77
N THR A 164 -13.53 -2.55 12.61
CA THR A 164 -14.80 -3.28 12.49
C THR A 164 -14.55 -4.77 12.75
N LEU A 165 -14.70 -5.18 14.02
CA LEU A 165 -14.52 -6.56 14.44
C LEU A 165 -15.86 -7.30 14.51
N PRO A 166 -15.95 -8.56 14.08
CA PRO A 166 -17.14 -9.37 14.29
C PRO A 166 -17.38 -9.56 15.78
N ASP A 167 -18.64 -9.54 16.21
CA ASP A 167 -19.01 -9.70 17.62
C ASP A 167 -18.58 -11.08 18.15
N GLU A 168 -18.74 -12.11 17.32
CA GLU A 168 -18.20 -13.43 17.59
C GLU A 168 -16.66 -13.37 17.65
N LYS A 169 -16.08 -13.80 18.78
CA LYS A 169 -14.63 -13.83 19.03
C LYS A 169 -13.94 -12.44 19.06
N LYS A 170 -14.70 -11.34 19.16
CA LYS A 170 -14.18 -9.95 19.22
C LYS A 170 -13.00 -9.78 20.16
N SER A 171 -13.10 -10.28 21.40
CA SER A 171 -12.03 -10.16 22.41
C SER A 171 -10.74 -10.88 21.98
N LYS A 172 -10.86 -12.11 21.47
CA LYS A 172 -9.71 -12.90 20.98
C LYS A 172 -9.05 -12.24 19.77
N ILE A 173 -9.85 -11.77 18.81
CA ILE A 173 -9.35 -11.07 17.62
C ILE A 173 -8.65 -9.78 18.03
N LYS A 174 -9.27 -8.97 18.89
CA LYS A 174 -8.69 -7.72 19.40
C LYS A 174 -7.35 -7.96 20.10
N SER A 175 -7.26 -8.98 20.95
CA SER A 175 -6.02 -9.34 21.65
C SER A 175 -4.91 -9.78 20.68
N ASN A 176 -5.24 -10.63 19.71
CA ASN A 176 -4.31 -11.08 18.68
C ASN A 176 -3.82 -9.91 17.82
N LEU A 177 -4.72 -9.05 17.34
CA LEU A 177 -4.37 -7.87 16.57
C LEU A 177 -3.48 -6.93 17.38
N ARG A 178 -3.79 -6.69 18.66
CA ARG A 178 -2.97 -5.83 19.53
C ARG A 178 -1.53 -6.32 19.60
N THR A 179 -1.35 -7.59 19.93
CA THR A 179 -0.04 -8.16 20.28
C THR A 179 0.78 -8.54 19.05
N GLN A 180 0.15 -9.10 18.02
CA GLN A 180 0.85 -9.68 16.86
C GLN A 180 0.89 -8.75 15.65
N THR A 181 0.10 -7.67 15.64
CA THR A 181 -0.08 -6.84 14.44
C THR A 181 0.11 -5.35 14.72
N VAL A 182 -0.75 -4.74 15.54
CA VAL A 182 -0.79 -3.29 15.74
C VAL A 182 0.44 -2.78 16.49
N LYS A 183 0.83 -3.40 17.62
CA LYS A 183 2.05 -3.01 18.33
C LYS A 183 3.32 -3.22 17.48
N PRO A 184 3.51 -4.38 16.81
CA PRO A 184 4.61 -4.56 15.87
C PRO A 184 4.63 -3.56 14.71
N LEU A 185 3.47 -3.20 14.16
CA LEU A 185 3.35 -2.17 13.11
C LEU A 185 3.83 -0.81 13.62
N LEU A 186 3.31 -0.35 14.76
CA LEU A 186 3.70 0.93 15.35
C LEU A 186 5.20 0.98 15.69
N LYS A 187 5.75 -0.12 16.21
CA LYS A 187 7.19 -0.23 16.47
C LYS A 187 8.00 -0.17 15.17
N SER A 188 7.56 -0.90 14.14
CA SER A 188 8.24 -0.88 12.83
C SER A 188 8.16 0.49 12.18
N ILE A 189 7.05 1.22 12.32
CA ILE A 189 6.93 2.61 11.87
C ILE A 189 7.97 3.51 12.55
N GLN A 190 8.10 3.42 13.87
CA GLN A 190 9.12 4.21 14.61
C GLN A 190 10.53 3.88 14.13
N ASP A 191 10.84 2.58 14.02
CA ASP A 191 12.17 2.13 13.62
C ASP A 191 12.49 2.51 12.17
N SER A 192 11.51 2.44 11.27
CA SER A 192 11.63 2.84 9.87
C SER A 192 11.90 4.33 9.72
N ILE A 193 11.13 5.19 10.41
CA ILE A 193 11.36 6.64 10.39
C ILE A 193 12.76 6.99 10.91
N GLN A 194 13.21 6.34 11.99
CA GLN A 194 14.56 6.54 12.52
C GLN A 194 15.65 6.06 11.56
N GLU A 195 15.38 5.05 10.74
CA GLU A 195 16.31 4.59 9.71
C GLU A 195 16.37 5.55 8.52
N GLU A 196 15.23 6.09 8.07
CA GLU A 196 15.16 7.10 7.00
C GLU A 196 15.96 8.37 7.30
N GLU A 197 16.11 8.73 8.58
CA GLU A 197 16.88 9.89 9.02
C GLU A 197 18.40 9.66 9.02
N LYS A 198 18.86 8.42 8.81
CA LYS A 198 20.29 8.10 8.73
C LYS A 198 20.81 8.33 7.32
N GLU A 199 22.03 8.84 7.20
CA GLU A 199 22.71 9.12 5.92
C GLU A 199 22.84 7.90 4.99
N LYS A 200 22.72 6.68 5.52
CA LYS A 200 22.82 5.41 4.77
C LYS A 200 21.47 4.74 4.52
N SER A 201 20.35 5.43 4.75
CA SER A 201 19.04 4.87 4.45
C SER A 201 18.93 4.48 2.98
N LEU A 202 18.41 3.29 2.71
CA LEU A 202 18.06 2.86 1.34
C LEU A 202 16.82 3.58 0.82
N PHE A 203 16.00 4.12 1.71
CA PHE A 203 14.73 4.74 1.39
C PHE A 203 14.74 6.22 1.76
N PRO A 204 14.23 7.10 0.87
CA PRO A 204 14.15 8.53 1.17
C PRO A 204 13.19 8.80 2.33
N LYS A 205 13.34 9.98 2.92
CA LYS A 205 12.41 10.49 3.93
C LYS A 205 10.97 10.45 3.39
N TYR A 206 10.04 10.05 4.26
CA TYR A 206 8.60 9.90 3.96
C TYR A 206 8.21 8.65 3.16
N THR A 207 9.10 7.67 3.03
CA THR A 207 8.74 6.38 2.42
C THR A 207 7.76 5.62 3.31
N THR A 208 7.89 5.71 4.63
CA THR A 208 6.96 5.09 5.59
C THR A 208 5.51 5.56 5.39
N GLU A 209 5.30 6.87 5.23
CA GLU A 209 4.00 7.49 4.94
C GLU A 209 3.45 7.01 3.61
N GLN A 210 4.27 7.02 2.55
CA GLN A 210 3.91 6.50 1.23
C GLN A 210 3.36 5.07 1.28
N ILE A 211 3.95 4.20 2.11
CA ILE A 211 3.46 2.82 2.28
C ILE A 211 2.11 2.76 3.00
N ILE A 212 1.91 3.60 4.02
CA ILE A 212 0.63 3.68 4.75
C ILE A 212 -0.47 4.22 3.83
N GLU A 213 -0.16 5.23 3.03
CA GLU A 213 -1.08 5.80 2.05
C GLU A 213 -1.35 4.84 0.91
N ALA A 214 -0.34 4.10 0.43
CA ALA A 214 -0.54 3.05 -0.57
C ALA A 214 -1.53 2.00 -0.06
N PHE A 215 -1.44 1.64 1.23
CA PHE A 215 -2.41 0.75 1.85
C PHE A 215 -3.82 1.34 1.86
N PHE A 216 -3.96 2.64 2.13
CA PHE A 216 -5.25 3.35 2.00
C PHE A 216 -5.77 3.28 0.56
N VAL A 217 -4.98 3.67 -0.43
CA VAL A 217 -5.37 3.70 -1.85
C VAL A 217 -5.73 2.32 -2.39
N TYR A 218 -5.08 1.27 -1.89
CA TYR A 218 -5.39 -0.12 -2.25
C TYR A 218 -6.60 -0.69 -1.51
N LYS A 219 -7.03 -0.06 -0.40
CA LYS A 219 -8.09 -0.58 0.47
C LYS A 219 -9.44 0.09 0.24
N PHE A 220 -9.42 1.36 -0.14
CA PHE A 220 -10.59 2.19 -0.33
C PHE A 220 -10.72 2.57 -1.81
N ASP A 221 -11.94 2.75 -2.29
CA ASP A 221 -12.22 2.94 -3.72
C ASP A 221 -13.12 4.15 -4.04
N LYS A 222 -13.49 4.96 -3.04
CA LYS A 222 -14.37 6.12 -3.23
C LYS A 222 -13.67 7.41 -2.89
N GLN A 223 -13.90 8.46 -3.67
CA GLN A 223 -13.41 9.81 -3.35
C GLN A 223 -13.87 10.28 -1.96
N LYS A 224 -15.06 9.86 -1.50
CA LYS A 224 -15.53 10.10 -0.14
C LYS A 224 -14.59 9.53 0.94
N ASP A 225 -13.89 8.44 0.66
CA ASP A 225 -12.90 7.88 1.59
C ASP A 225 -11.67 8.79 1.70
N ILE A 226 -11.26 9.47 0.62
CA ILE A 226 -10.19 10.50 0.65
C ILE A 226 -10.64 11.66 1.54
N GLN A 227 -11.86 12.16 1.35
CA GLN A 227 -12.41 13.20 2.21
C GLN A 227 -12.45 12.75 3.67
N THR A 228 -12.92 11.54 3.94
CA THR A 228 -13.00 10.98 5.31
C THR A 228 -11.62 10.84 5.94
N LEU A 229 -10.59 10.47 5.17
CA LEU A 229 -9.21 10.43 5.62
C LEU A 229 -8.74 11.83 6.03
N ILE A 230 -8.87 12.81 5.14
CA ILE A 230 -8.36 14.17 5.35
C ILE A 230 -9.08 14.84 6.53
N GLU A 231 -10.41 14.73 6.62
CA GLU A 231 -11.19 15.28 7.74
C GLU A 231 -10.83 14.64 9.09
N ALA A 232 -10.31 13.41 9.09
CA ALA A 232 -9.86 12.73 10.30
C ALA A 232 -8.41 13.05 10.71
N LEU A 233 -7.64 13.72 9.84
CA LEU A 233 -6.27 14.14 10.15
C LEU A 233 -6.28 15.35 11.10
N PRO A 234 -5.23 15.50 11.94
CA PRO A 234 -5.08 16.66 12.81
C PRO A 234 -5.07 17.98 12.04
N GLU A 235 -5.62 19.03 12.66
CA GLU A 235 -5.65 20.38 12.07
C GLU A 235 -4.26 20.93 11.77
N THR A 236 -3.22 20.43 12.46
CA THR A 236 -1.83 20.79 12.22
C THR A 236 -1.29 20.27 10.88
N MET A 237 -1.99 19.33 10.23
CA MET A 237 -1.61 18.74 8.95
C MET A 237 -2.44 19.28 7.79
N ILE A 238 -3.71 19.62 8.05
CA ILE A 238 -4.68 20.00 7.01
C ILE A 238 -5.00 21.49 7.01
N ASP A 239 -5.34 22.01 5.84
CA ASP A 239 -5.96 23.32 5.65
C ASP A 239 -7.49 23.15 5.60
N LYS A 240 -8.18 23.68 6.61
CA LYS A 240 -9.65 23.56 6.73
C LYS A 240 -10.40 24.56 5.87
N ASP A 241 -9.73 25.61 5.40
CA ASP A 241 -10.37 26.63 4.58
C ASP A 241 -10.51 26.14 3.12
N VAL A 242 -9.78 25.07 2.76
CA VAL A 242 -9.90 24.40 1.47
C VAL A 242 -11.10 23.46 1.47
N THR A 243 -12.07 23.77 0.62
CA THR A 243 -13.29 22.97 0.45
C THR A 243 -13.11 21.83 -0.56
N PHE A 244 -13.74 20.69 -0.27
CA PHE A 244 -13.87 19.59 -1.22
C PHE A 244 -14.83 19.96 -2.35
N SER A 245 -14.58 19.45 -3.55
CA SER A 245 -15.53 19.52 -4.65
C SER A 245 -16.86 18.87 -4.26
N LYS A 246 -17.97 19.43 -4.72
CA LYS A 246 -19.29 18.81 -4.55
C LYS A 246 -19.44 17.69 -5.58
N GLY A 247 -18.97 16.49 -5.22
CA GLY A 247 -19.01 15.31 -6.08
C GLY A 247 -17.70 15.06 -6.84
N GLU A 248 -17.78 14.16 -7.82
CA GLU A 248 -16.65 13.80 -8.69
C GLU A 248 -16.17 15.03 -9.48
N ASP A 249 -14.87 15.29 -9.44
CA ASP A 249 -14.20 16.38 -10.16
C ASP A 249 -13.24 15.76 -11.19
N PRO A 250 -13.73 15.37 -12.38
CA PRO A 250 -12.90 14.74 -13.40
C PRO A 250 -11.86 15.72 -13.95
N LEU A 251 -10.78 15.18 -14.51
CA LEU A 251 -9.82 15.96 -15.29
C LEU A 251 -10.50 16.57 -16.51
N THR A 252 -10.23 17.84 -16.75
CA THR A 252 -10.70 18.57 -17.93
C THR A 252 -9.53 18.84 -18.88
N GLU A 253 -9.85 19.11 -20.16
CA GLU A 253 -8.83 19.53 -21.13
C GLU A 253 -8.02 20.74 -20.65
N LYS A 254 -8.68 21.67 -19.95
CA LYS A 254 -8.02 22.84 -19.35
C LYS A 254 -6.98 22.45 -18.29
N ASP A 255 -7.27 21.42 -17.49
CA ASP A 255 -6.34 20.95 -16.46
C ASP A 255 -5.08 20.38 -17.12
N VAL A 256 -5.25 19.53 -18.15
CA VAL A 256 -4.14 18.94 -18.93
C VAL A 256 -3.31 20.02 -19.62
N MET A 257 -3.95 20.95 -20.33
CA MET A 257 -3.25 22.04 -21.00
C MET A 257 -2.53 22.96 -20.01
N GLY A 258 -3.12 23.19 -18.83
CA GLY A 258 -2.49 23.92 -17.74
C GLY A 258 -1.20 23.27 -17.25
N THR A 259 -1.16 21.95 -17.15
CA THR A 259 0.04 21.17 -16.78
C THR A 259 1.12 21.23 -17.88
N ILE A 260 0.73 21.14 -19.15
CA ILE A 260 1.66 21.21 -20.31
C ILE A 260 2.30 22.60 -20.43
N GLU A 261 1.50 23.65 -20.23
CA GLU A 261 1.93 25.04 -20.40
C GLU A 261 2.52 25.65 -19.11
N LYS A 262 2.63 24.85 -18.03
CA LYS A 262 3.12 25.31 -16.72
C LYS A 262 4.56 25.82 -16.85
N THR A 263 4.78 27.07 -16.43
CA THR A 263 6.11 27.70 -16.37
C THR A 263 6.70 27.71 -14.96
N THR A 264 5.90 27.32 -13.96
CA THR A 264 6.33 27.14 -12.58
C THR A 264 6.77 25.70 -12.32
N PRO A 265 7.57 25.42 -11.27
CA PRO A 265 7.95 24.05 -10.94
C PRO A 265 6.74 23.15 -10.73
N TYR A 266 6.84 21.91 -11.18
CA TYR A 266 5.84 20.88 -10.93
C TYR A 266 5.77 20.52 -9.44
N ASP A 267 4.56 20.25 -8.96
CA ASP A 267 4.19 19.85 -7.60
C ASP A 267 3.39 18.54 -7.62
N LEU A 268 2.93 18.08 -6.44
CA LEU A 268 2.26 16.79 -6.32
C LEU A 268 0.87 16.74 -6.99
N ASP A 269 0.18 17.88 -7.11
CA ASP A 269 -1.12 17.89 -7.77
C ASP A 269 -0.97 17.69 -9.30
N ASP A 270 0.21 17.97 -9.87
CA ASP A 270 0.47 17.71 -11.29
C ASP A 270 0.70 16.23 -11.64
N ILE A 271 0.90 15.34 -10.65
CA ILE A 271 1.23 13.91 -10.90
C ILE A 271 0.10 13.19 -11.63
N PHE A 272 -1.15 13.52 -11.32
CA PHE A 272 -2.34 12.89 -11.88
C PHE A 272 -3.21 13.87 -12.66
N THR A 273 -2.58 14.89 -13.25
CA THR A 273 -3.26 15.91 -14.07
C THR A 273 -2.90 15.77 -15.54
#